data_AF-A0A0B6YZA8-F1
#
_entry.id   AF-A0A0B6YZA8-F1
#
_cell.length_a   1.000
_cell.length_b   1.000
_cell.length_c   1.000
_cell.angle_alpha   90.00
_cell.angle_beta   90.00
_cell.angle_gamma   90.00
#
_symmetry.space_group_name_H-M   'P 1'
#
loop_
_entity.id
_entity.type
_entity.pdbx_description
1 polymer ?
#
loop_
_entity_poly.entity_id
_entity_poly.type
_entity_poly.pdbx_seq_one_letter_code
_entity_poly.pdbx_strand_id
1 'polypeptide(L)'
;MVFAIESWFRENNDIESYELEDFLEEVLNAEFDLKVEDGSIPEISRLICLFFRLCQENRVEEIQSRLQALPKPSLQNCQHGEDDTDDDIDSNFEEEPTASSTSSTFVHQQHATVASSQSTTSSGGMDEMEVSEEKVTEEDGWKVISRGKRK
;
A
#
# COMPACT_ATOMS: atom_id res chain seq x y z
N MET A 1 -10.05 6.02 10.01
CA MET A 1 -10.10 5.57 8.59
C MET A 1 -10.64 4.14 8.37
N VAL A 2 -9.87 3.04 8.36
CA VAL A 2 -10.37 1.73 7.82
C VAL A 2 -11.67 1.24 8.48
N PHE A 3 -11.78 1.34 9.80
CA PHE A 3 -13.00 1.02 10.54
C PHE A 3 -14.20 1.95 10.22
N ALA A 4 -13.92 3.21 9.87
CA ALA A 4 -14.94 4.17 9.43
C ALA A 4 -15.47 3.79 8.04
N ILE A 5 -14.59 3.39 7.12
CA ILE A 5 -14.97 2.85 5.80
C ILE A 5 -15.83 1.57 5.97
N GLU A 6 -15.39 0.63 6.81
CA GLU A 6 -16.15 -0.60 7.09
C GLU A 6 -17.55 -0.30 7.67
N SER A 7 -17.65 0.65 8.58
CA SER A 7 -18.92 1.08 9.18
C SER A 7 -19.82 1.77 8.14
N TRP A 8 -19.25 2.64 7.30
CA TRP A 8 -19.96 3.32 6.20
C TRP A 8 -20.60 2.32 5.22
N PHE A 9 -19.86 1.26 4.84
CA PHE A 9 -20.36 0.15 4.02
C PHE A 9 -21.34 -0.80 4.72
N ARG A 10 -21.48 -0.71 6.04
CA ARG A 10 -22.47 -1.48 6.83
C ARG A 10 -23.76 -0.70 7.05
N GLU A 11 -23.66 0.62 7.11
CA GLU A 11 -24.78 1.53 7.40
C GLU A 11 -25.51 1.98 6.13
N ASN A 12 -24.81 2.05 4.99
CA ASN A 12 -25.36 2.42 3.69
C ASN A 12 -25.34 1.23 2.72
N ASN A 13 -26.24 1.26 1.72
CA ASN A 13 -26.34 0.25 0.66
C ASN A 13 -26.05 0.90 -0.69
N ASP A 14 -25.62 0.11 -1.68
CA ASP A 14 -25.42 0.52 -3.07
C ASP A 14 -24.48 1.75 -3.25
N ILE A 15 -23.48 1.88 -2.37
CA ILE A 15 -22.51 2.98 -2.35
C ILE A 15 -21.73 3.06 -3.66
N GLU A 16 -21.88 4.17 -4.37
CA GLU A 16 -21.13 4.48 -5.58
C GLU A 16 -19.77 5.12 -5.28
N SER A 17 -18.83 5.05 -6.24
CA SER A 17 -17.45 5.45 -5.97
C SER A 17 -17.27 6.93 -5.65
N TYR A 18 -18.16 7.81 -6.13
CA TYR A 18 -18.13 9.24 -5.83
C TYR A 18 -18.61 9.54 -4.40
N GLU A 19 -19.54 8.75 -3.86
CA GLU A 19 -20.02 8.90 -2.47
C GLU A 19 -18.93 8.48 -1.48
N LEU A 20 -18.12 7.49 -1.86
CA LEU A 20 -16.95 7.08 -1.08
C LEU A 20 -15.79 8.09 -1.21
N GLU A 21 -15.65 8.76 -2.35
CA GLU A 21 -14.69 9.86 -2.57
C GLU A 21 -14.96 11.03 -1.63
N ASP A 22 -16.20 11.56 -1.64
CA ASP A 22 -16.64 12.62 -0.72
C ASP A 22 -16.41 12.23 0.76
N PHE A 23 -16.75 10.99 1.14
CA PHE A 23 -16.52 10.47 2.50
C PHE A 23 -15.04 10.36 2.86
N LEU A 24 -14.18 9.91 1.94
CA LEU A 24 -12.74 9.82 2.18
C LEU A 24 -12.09 11.20 2.30
N GLU A 25 -12.53 12.19 1.52
CA GLU A 25 -12.10 13.59 1.67
C GLU A 25 -12.46 14.14 3.05
N GLU A 26 -13.71 13.96 3.50
CA GLU A 26 -14.14 14.40 4.83
C GLU A 26 -13.34 13.73 5.95
N VAL A 27 -13.16 12.40 5.89
CA VAL A 27 -12.39 11.63 6.88
C VAL A 27 -10.93 12.04 6.90
N LEU A 28 -10.29 12.25 5.74
CA LEU A 28 -8.89 12.68 5.65
C LEU A 28 -8.67 14.08 6.22
N ASN A 29 -9.54 15.01 5.88
CA ASN A 29 -9.47 16.38 6.38
C ASN A 29 -9.78 16.44 7.89
N ALA A 30 -10.73 15.64 8.39
CA ALA A 30 -11.14 15.65 9.79
C ALA A 30 -10.22 14.84 10.74
N GLU A 31 -9.70 13.68 10.31
CA GLU A 31 -8.80 12.85 11.14
C GLU A 31 -7.32 13.31 11.06
N PHE A 32 -6.88 13.93 9.95
CA PHE A 32 -5.45 14.16 9.68
C PHE A 32 -5.08 15.58 9.20
N ASP A 33 -6.03 16.52 9.05
CA ASP A 33 -5.82 17.82 8.37
C ASP A 33 -5.21 17.65 6.96
N LEU A 34 -5.48 16.52 6.30
CA LEU A 34 -4.88 16.15 5.03
C LEU A 34 -5.82 16.45 3.87
N LYS A 35 -5.41 17.37 3.00
CA LYS A 35 -5.99 17.56 1.67
C LYS A 35 -5.14 16.85 0.62
N VAL A 36 -5.79 16.04 -0.23
CA VAL A 36 -5.14 15.24 -1.28
C VAL A 36 -5.63 15.74 -2.64
N GLU A 37 -4.70 16.18 -3.50
CA GLU A 37 -5.02 16.79 -4.81
C GLU A 37 -4.37 16.05 -6.00
N ASP A 38 -3.78 14.86 -5.77
CA ASP A 38 -3.07 14.07 -6.78
C ASP A 38 -3.98 13.11 -7.58
N GLY A 39 -5.29 13.10 -7.28
CA GLY A 39 -6.26 12.20 -7.89
C GLY A 39 -6.31 10.79 -7.30
N SER A 40 -5.54 10.51 -6.24
CA SER A 40 -5.52 9.17 -5.61
C SER A 40 -6.83 8.81 -4.91
N ILE A 41 -7.58 9.77 -4.34
CA ILE A 41 -8.87 9.47 -3.68
C ILE A 41 -9.87 8.83 -4.68
N PRO A 42 -10.16 9.40 -5.87
CA PRO A 42 -10.99 8.74 -6.88
C PRO A 42 -10.53 7.31 -7.23
N GLU A 43 -9.22 7.08 -7.36
CA GLU A 43 -8.66 5.76 -7.68
C GLU A 43 -8.88 4.75 -6.54
N ILE A 44 -8.58 5.16 -5.30
CA ILE A 44 -8.75 4.35 -4.09
C ILE A 44 -10.23 4.06 -3.85
N SER A 45 -11.13 5.04 -4.01
CA SER A 45 -12.59 4.84 -3.89
C SER A 45 -13.09 3.79 -4.90
N ARG A 46 -12.69 3.91 -6.17
CA ARG A 46 -13.02 2.92 -7.21
C ARG A 46 -12.48 1.53 -6.88
N LEU A 47 -11.26 1.42 -6.36
CA LEU A 47 -10.67 0.14 -5.94
C LEU A 47 -11.43 -0.49 -4.77
N ILE A 48 -11.77 0.28 -3.74
CA ILE A 48 -12.54 -0.20 -2.58
C ILE A 48 -13.92 -0.71 -3.02
N CYS A 49 -14.68 0.09 -3.78
CA CYS A 49 -16.00 -0.35 -4.29
C CYS A 49 -15.90 -1.61 -5.17
N LEU A 50 -14.84 -1.74 -5.98
CA LEU A 50 -14.59 -2.95 -6.77
C LEU A 50 -14.34 -4.19 -5.89
N PHE A 51 -13.44 -4.09 -4.90
CA PHE A 51 -13.16 -5.21 -3.99
C PHE A 51 -14.38 -5.55 -3.12
N PHE A 52 -15.15 -4.56 -2.66
CA PHE A 52 -16.38 -4.79 -1.92
C PHE A 52 -17.42 -5.57 -2.75
N ARG A 53 -17.60 -5.21 -4.02
CA ARG A 53 -18.49 -5.94 -4.95
C ARG A 53 -18.00 -7.37 -5.19
N LEU A 54 -16.70 -7.57 -5.39
CA LEU A 54 -16.11 -8.92 -5.52
C LEU A 54 -16.33 -9.79 -4.28
N CYS A 55 -16.31 -9.20 -3.08
CA CYS A 55 -16.63 -9.88 -1.82
C CYS A 55 -18.10 -10.30 -1.76
N GLN A 56 -19.04 -9.42 -2.14
CA GLN A 56 -20.47 -9.75 -2.21
C GLN A 56 -20.75 -10.88 -3.22
N GLU A 57 -20.06 -10.87 -4.36
CA GLU A 57 -20.18 -11.88 -5.43
C GLU A 57 -19.36 -13.15 -5.15
N ASN A 58 -18.70 -13.24 -3.98
CA ASN A 58 -17.88 -14.36 -3.52
C ASN A 58 -16.78 -14.79 -4.53
N ARG A 59 -16.23 -13.85 -5.31
CA ARG A 59 -15.18 -14.09 -6.32
C ARG A 59 -13.77 -14.13 -5.71
N VAL A 60 -13.56 -15.04 -4.75
CA VAL A 60 -12.34 -15.15 -3.93
C VAL A 60 -11.06 -15.31 -4.77
N GLU A 61 -11.10 -16.10 -5.85
CA GLU A 61 -9.96 -16.32 -6.74
C GLU A 61 -9.54 -15.03 -7.47
N GLU A 62 -10.52 -14.23 -7.91
CA GLU A 62 -10.27 -12.93 -8.55
C GLU A 62 -9.69 -11.92 -7.54
N ILE A 63 -10.22 -11.89 -6.31
CA ILE A 63 -9.70 -11.07 -5.22
C ILE A 63 -8.22 -11.42 -4.96
N GLN A 64 -7.89 -12.70 -4.80
CA GLN A 64 -6.52 -13.14 -4.56
C GLN A 64 -5.57 -12.78 -5.72
N SER A 65 -6.02 -12.99 -6.97
CA SER A 65 -5.24 -12.61 -8.16
C SER A 65 -4.96 -11.10 -8.21
N ARG A 66 -5.99 -10.27 -7.98
CA ARG A 66 -5.84 -8.81 -7.95
C ARG A 66 -4.95 -8.34 -6.80
N LEU A 67 -5.08 -8.91 -5.60
CA LEU A 67 -4.23 -8.58 -4.45
C LEU A 67 -2.75 -8.93 -4.70
N GLN A 68 -2.46 -10.04 -5.40
CA GLN A 68 -1.08 -10.38 -5.78
C GLN A 68 -0.52 -9.48 -6.88
N ALA A 69 -1.37 -8.86 -7.70
CA ALA A 69 -0.99 -7.93 -8.75
C ALA A 69 -0.82 -6.47 -8.25
N LEU A 70 -1.19 -6.15 -7.01
CA LEU A 70 -0.99 -4.82 -6.45
C LEU A 70 0.50 -4.46 -6.35
N PRO A 71 0.89 -3.19 -6.61
CA PRO A 71 2.27 -2.74 -6.42
C PRO A 71 2.75 -2.99 -4.99
N LYS A 72 3.96 -3.56 -4.85
CA LYS A 72 4.59 -3.70 -3.53
C LYS A 72 5.07 -2.32 -3.05
N PRO A 73 4.80 -1.93 -1.79
CA PRO A 73 5.24 -0.64 -1.27
C PRO A 73 6.77 -0.54 -1.32
N SER A 74 7.27 0.61 -1.75
CA SER A 74 8.69 0.82 -2.04
C SER A 74 9.26 1.96 -1.18
N LEU A 75 10.00 1.60 -0.14
CA LEU A 75 10.54 2.56 0.85
C LEU A 75 11.88 3.19 0.45
N GLN A 76 12.38 2.90 -0.76
CA GLN A 76 13.72 3.33 -1.22
C GLN A 76 13.89 4.85 -1.34
N ASN A 77 12.79 5.61 -1.37
CA ASN A 77 12.78 7.08 -1.38
C ASN A 77 12.32 7.69 -0.04
N CYS A 78 12.03 6.87 0.98
CA CYS A 78 11.57 7.34 2.28
C CYS A 78 12.78 7.63 3.18
N GLN A 79 12.91 8.87 3.64
CA GLN A 79 13.86 9.26 4.69
C GLN A 79 13.11 9.36 6.02
N HIS A 80 13.68 8.77 7.08
CA HIS A 80 13.22 9.01 8.44
C HIS A 80 13.59 10.46 8.82
N GLY A 81 12.62 11.22 9.35
CA GLY A 81 12.91 12.54 9.89
C GLY A 81 13.93 12.43 11.02
N GLU A 82 14.83 13.40 11.10
CA GLU A 82 15.74 13.51 12.23
C GLU A 82 14.89 13.95 13.43
N ASP A 83 14.87 13.13 14.48
CA ASP A 83 14.13 13.44 15.71
C ASP A 83 14.91 14.56 16.42
N ASP A 84 14.38 15.79 16.40
CA ASP A 84 14.91 16.93 17.15
C ASP A 84 14.63 16.73 18.66
N THR A 85 15.26 15.72 19.24
CA THR A 85 15.35 15.53 20.69
C THR A 85 16.31 16.56 21.27
N ASP A 86 15.83 17.80 21.43
CA ASP A 86 16.37 18.76 22.39
C ASP A 86 16.08 18.24 23.82
N ASP A 87 16.81 17.18 24.21
CA ASP A 87 16.75 16.54 25.53
C ASP A 87 17.42 17.41 26.62
N ASP A 88 16.86 18.60 26.86
CA ASP A 88 17.08 19.39 28.09
C ASP A 88 16.11 18.92 29.21
N ILE A 89 15.92 17.60 29.34
CA ILE A 89 15.21 17.00 30.48
C ILE A 89 16.15 16.83 31.68
N ASP A 90 16.08 17.77 32.62
CA ASP A 90 16.84 17.73 33.88
C ASP A 90 16.58 16.41 34.63
N SER A 91 17.66 15.66 34.86
CA SER A 91 17.60 14.26 35.31
C SER A 91 17.35 14.15 36.81
N ASN A 92 16.08 14.09 37.23
CA ASN A 92 15.69 13.51 38.51
C ASN A 92 15.22 12.05 38.35
N PHE A 93 16.16 11.17 37.99
CA PHE A 93 15.95 9.72 37.96
C PHE A 93 16.25 9.14 39.36
N GLU A 94 15.21 8.93 40.17
CA GLU A 94 15.31 7.99 41.30
C GLU A 94 15.02 6.58 40.78
N GLU A 95 16.05 5.73 40.85
CA GLU A 95 16.05 4.34 40.42
C GLU A 95 15.51 3.44 41.54
N GLU A 96 14.43 2.69 41.29
CA GLU A 96 14.05 1.54 42.12
C GLU A 96 13.73 0.33 41.24
N PRO A 97 14.58 -0.72 41.23
CA PRO A 97 14.42 -1.88 40.37
C PRO A 97 13.67 -3.02 41.09
N THR A 98 12.85 -3.78 40.37
CA THR A 98 13.19 -5.17 39.99
C THR A 98 12.05 -5.95 39.31
N ALA A 99 12.43 -6.63 38.22
CA ALA A 99 11.97 -7.95 37.79
C ALA A 99 10.47 -8.33 37.85
N SER A 100 9.88 -8.52 36.66
CA SER A 100 9.03 -9.69 36.45
C SER A 100 9.26 -10.29 35.05
N SER A 101 9.97 -11.41 35.01
CA SER A 101 10.16 -12.21 33.80
C SER A 101 8.90 -13.02 33.50
N THR A 102 8.35 -12.93 32.29
CA THR A 102 7.53 -14.02 31.74
C THR A 102 7.73 -14.13 30.23
N SER A 103 8.78 -14.83 29.83
CA SER A 103 9.00 -15.27 28.46
C SER A 103 8.04 -16.42 28.12
N SER A 104 7.03 -16.16 27.29
CA SER A 104 6.07 -17.16 26.81
C SER A 104 6.47 -17.68 25.42
N THR A 105 7.33 -18.70 25.40
CA THR A 105 7.67 -19.46 24.19
C THR A 105 6.50 -20.35 23.77
N PHE A 106 5.77 -19.96 22.73
CA PHE A 106 4.79 -20.86 22.10
C PHE A 106 5.47 -21.79 21.10
N VAL A 107 5.37 -23.09 21.40
CA VAL A 107 5.79 -24.18 20.53
C VAL A 107 4.68 -24.49 19.51
N HIS A 108 5.02 -24.58 18.23
CA HIS A 108 4.31 -25.51 17.36
C HIS A 108 5.23 -26.18 16.33
N GLN A 109 5.44 -27.47 16.56
CA GLN A 109 6.08 -28.39 15.65
C GLN A 109 5.01 -29.07 14.80
N GLN A 110 5.24 -29.22 13.48
CA GLN A 110 4.68 -30.34 12.73
C GLN A 110 5.40 -30.63 11.40
N HIS A 111 5.03 -31.78 10.81
CA HIS A 111 5.77 -32.55 9.81
C HIS A 111 4.76 -33.31 8.90
N ALA A 112 5.07 -33.77 7.68
CA ALA A 112 6.34 -33.75 6.94
C ALA A 112 6.10 -33.87 5.41
N THR A 113 7.18 -34.10 4.65
CA THR A 113 7.32 -34.89 3.39
C THR A 113 6.05 -35.43 2.69
N VAL A 114 5.87 -35.43 1.35
CA VAL A 114 6.80 -35.84 0.27
C VAL A 114 6.39 -35.31 -1.14
N ALA A 115 7.39 -35.17 -2.02
CA ALA A 115 7.42 -35.48 -3.47
C ALA A 115 6.36 -34.98 -4.49
N SER A 116 6.82 -34.07 -5.37
CA SER A 116 6.93 -34.23 -6.84
C SER A 116 5.74 -34.72 -7.70
N SER A 117 5.36 -33.93 -8.71
CA SER A 117 5.50 -34.31 -10.14
C SER A 117 5.42 -33.10 -11.09
N GLN A 118 6.29 -33.10 -12.11
CA GLN A 118 6.23 -32.19 -13.25
C GLN A 118 5.31 -32.77 -14.33
N SER A 119 4.70 -31.92 -15.16
CA SER A 119 4.33 -32.28 -16.55
C SER A 119 4.26 -31.02 -17.43
N THR A 120 4.87 -31.13 -18.61
CA THR A 120 4.98 -30.10 -19.65
C THR A 120 4.09 -30.46 -20.85
N THR A 121 3.64 -29.45 -21.63
CA THR A 121 3.42 -29.43 -23.11
C THR A 121 2.61 -28.17 -23.47
N SER A 122 3.14 -27.18 -24.21
CA SER A 122 3.00 -26.97 -25.70
C SER A 122 1.56 -26.71 -26.18
N SER A 123 1.24 -25.80 -27.11
CA SER A 123 2.03 -24.79 -27.88
C SER A 123 1.10 -23.99 -28.83
N GLY A 124 1.50 -22.77 -29.20
CA GLY A 124 0.87 -21.96 -30.26
C GLY A 124 -0.14 -20.92 -29.74
N GLY A 125 -0.23 -19.71 -30.29
CA GLY A 125 0.50 -19.09 -31.41
C GLY A 125 -0.38 -18.02 -32.09
N MET A 126 0.23 -16.99 -32.70
CA MET A 126 -0.39 -15.82 -33.37
C MET A 126 -1.35 -14.97 -32.49
N ASP A 127 -1.36 -13.64 -32.54
CA ASP A 127 -0.99 -12.73 -33.63
C ASP A 127 -0.25 -11.48 -33.12
N GLU A 128 0.67 -10.93 -33.92
CA GLU A 128 1.27 -9.60 -33.68
C GLU A 128 0.30 -8.51 -34.18
N MET A 129 0.00 -7.50 -33.34
CA MET A 129 -0.57 -6.25 -33.84
C MET A 129 0.39 -5.10 -33.57
N GLU A 130 1.16 -4.79 -34.60
CA GLU A 130 2.04 -3.62 -34.70
C GLU A 130 1.20 -2.33 -34.57
N VAL A 131 1.43 -1.56 -33.50
CA VAL A 131 0.85 -0.22 -33.33
C VAL A 131 1.98 0.81 -33.41
N SER A 132 1.72 1.82 -34.24
CA SER A 132 2.67 2.80 -34.75
C SER A 132 3.40 3.59 -33.65
N GLU A 133 4.71 3.75 -33.84
CA GLU A 133 5.60 4.59 -33.04
C GLU A 133 5.34 6.09 -33.30
N GLU A 134 4.36 6.70 -32.61
CA GLU A 134 4.23 8.16 -32.59
C GLU A 134 5.16 8.76 -31.53
N LYS A 135 6.35 9.14 -32.00
CA LYS A 135 7.42 9.71 -31.20
C LYS A 135 7.13 11.16 -30.80
N VAL A 136 6.33 11.36 -29.76
CA VAL A 136 6.21 12.65 -29.09
C VAL A 136 7.48 12.92 -28.28
N THR A 137 8.43 13.65 -28.86
CA THR A 137 9.56 14.20 -28.10
C THR A 137 9.10 15.44 -27.34
N GLU A 138 8.56 15.24 -26.14
CA GLU A 138 8.44 16.34 -25.19
C GLU A 138 9.82 16.69 -24.63
N GLU A 139 10.14 17.97 -24.71
CA GLU A 139 11.42 18.57 -24.33
C GLU A 139 11.65 18.38 -22.82
N ASP A 140 12.50 17.43 -22.44
CA ASP A 140 12.90 17.22 -21.03
C ASP A 140 13.70 18.43 -20.52
N GLY A 141 12.98 19.39 -19.92
CA GLY A 141 13.48 20.70 -19.52
C GLY A 141 14.46 20.71 -18.34
N TRP A 142 14.94 19.55 -17.88
CA TRP A 142 15.79 19.42 -16.70
C TRP A 142 17.29 19.51 -17.02
N LYS A 143 17.83 20.72 -16.92
CA LYS A 143 19.26 20.99 -17.12
C LYS A 143 20.10 20.61 -15.88
N VAL A 144 20.71 19.43 -15.90
CA VAL A 144 21.64 18.97 -14.84
C VAL A 144 22.86 19.88 -14.74
N ILE A 145 23.03 20.56 -13.59
CA ILE A 145 24.20 21.38 -13.29
C ILE A 145 25.22 20.57 -12.46
N SER A 146 26.27 20.06 -13.11
CA SER A 146 27.37 19.41 -12.40
C SER A 146 28.24 20.43 -11.67
N ARG A 147 28.41 20.25 -10.35
CA ARG A 147 29.34 21.08 -9.55
C ARG A 147 30.79 20.67 -9.86
N GLY A 148 31.51 21.50 -10.60
CA GLY A 148 32.93 21.28 -10.89
C GLY A 148 33.78 21.32 -9.62
N LYS A 149 34.58 20.26 -9.38
CA LYS A 149 35.57 20.24 -8.30
C LYS A 149 36.64 21.30 -8.55
N ARG A 150 36.78 22.25 -7.63
CA ARG A 150 37.90 23.21 -7.63
C ARG A 150 39.20 22.47 -7.29
N LYS A 151 40.26 22.80 -8.01
CA LYS A 151 41.62 22.28 -7.83
C LYS A 151 42.43 23.20 -6.91
#